data_AF-A0A178B165-F1
#
_entry.id   AF-A0A178B165-F1
#
_cell.length_a   1.000
_cell.length_b   1.000
_cell.length_c   1.000
_cell.angle_alpha   90.00
_cell.angle_beta   90.00
_cell.angle_gamma   90.00
#
_symmetry.space_group_name_H-M   'P 1'
#
loop_
_entity.id
_entity.type
_entity.pdbx_description
1 polymer ?
#
loop_
_entity_poly.entity_id
_entity_poly.type
_entity_poly.pdbx_seq_one_letter_code
_entity_poly.pdbx_strand_id
1 'polypeptide(L)'
;MNTSFFSFGTNDSFIAKSFDGLKYRNLPAPLQDLLRGSSIVDLNWATLGPHPDSWLILFKNSTGTNTLRWGPGIPQRLKTILEKTWHSPHLRAFLGPDESFIVWHPELIRWANLPANLEDALQGWLTPSGWRVGPPRMVTWGPDGAFFTMSEYGNVVYRLGDGDMWEIYKETVEEWKTEKGFLWTDLVFITLDPTTSDQFIAVRKDGTWAGSIDDINEDALETFALNFFARAKSKHKAKPSAGSSSYFPAGSGMPASTNGPPDAATQALYEKWSRETASMFAAASVAIGGSKPKQPRKLQVRSQSSASNSSQSTSPNPPRPTLSSSSSSSGKLLSAFPYIPSTITICALPSCKILKSDTDGIQACHHDIERLLRASGLYSYEWLRQERLRWHPDRFGRLCEEGWREAGKRMAGEIFKMISILMEEAKAVDGMTGNGSSM
;
A
#
# COMPACT_ATOMS: atom_id res chain seq x y z
N MET A 1 -7.80 21.81 -2.86
CA MET A 1 -6.70 20.85 -2.68
C MET A 1 -7.33 19.47 -2.64
N ASN A 2 -6.87 18.53 -3.46
CA ASN A 2 -7.40 17.17 -3.41
C ASN A 2 -6.60 16.41 -2.35
N THR A 3 -7.23 16.14 -1.20
CA THR A 3 -6.60 15.41 -0.09
C THR A 3 -6.83 13.91 -0.29
N SER A 4 -5.75 13.14 -0.34
CA SER A 4 -5.82 11.68 -0.27
C SER A 4 -5.83 11.22 1.19
N PHE A 5 -6.68 10.25 1.54
CA PHE A 5 -6.73 9.66 2.88
C PHE A 5 -7.24 8.22 2.82
N PHE A 6 -6.89 7.44 3.83
CA PHE A 6 -7.40 6.10 4.09
C PHE A 6 -7.81 6.03 5.56
N SER A 7 -8.92 5.35 5.86
CA SER A 7 -9.32 5.07 7.23
C SER A 7 -9.88 3.66 7.32
N PHE A 8 -9.32 2.88 8.24
CA PHE A 8 -9.83 1.58 8.66
C PHE A 8 -10.95 1.75 9.67
N GLY A 9 -11.88 0.81 9.70
CA GLY A 9 -12.93 0.68 10.72
C GLY A 9 -13.28 -0.79 10.97
N THR A 10 -14.20 -1.03 11.90
CA THR A 10 -14.62 -2.39 12.28
C THR A 10 -15.15 -3.23 11.12
N ASN A 11 -15.13 -4.56 11.25
CA ASN A 11 -15.74 -5.51 10.29
C ASN A 11 -15.19 -5.36 8.86
N ASP A 12 -13.87 -5.22 8.74
CA ASP A 12 -13.16 -5.04 7.47
C ASP A 12 -13.68 -3.84 6.66
N SER A 13 -14.22 -2.84 7.36
CA SER A 13 -14.71 -1.61 6.74
C SER A 13 -13.55 -0.66 6.51
N PHE A 14 -13.61 0.04 5.39
CA PHE A 14 -12.67 1.10 5.09
C PHE A 14 -13.34 2.18 4.27
N ILE A 15 -12.76 3.38 4.33
CA ILE A 15 -13.03 4.48 3.41
C ILE A 15 -11.70 5.06 2.95
N ALA A 16 -11.54 5.17 1.64
CA ALA A 16 -10.31 5.60 1.01
C ALA A 16 -10.61 6.60 -0.10
N LYS A 17 -10.01 7.78 -0.06
CA LYS A 17 -10.02 8.73 -1.16
C LYS A 17 -8.61 8.86 -1.72
N SER A 18 -8.44 8.59 -3.01
CA SER A 18 -7.21 8.83 -3.76
C SER A 18 -7.52 9.66 -5.01
N PHE A 19 -6.54 9.85 -5.89
CA PHE A 19 -6.80 10.51 -7.18
C PHE A 19 -7.66 9.66 -8.13
N ASP A 20 -7.80 8.35 -7.89
CA ASP A 20 -8.73 7.46 -8.62
C ASP A 20 -10.19 7.70 -8.19
N GLY A 21 -10.40 8.34 -7.04
CA GLY A 21 -11.72 8.64 -6.50
C GLY A 21 -11.93 8.08 -5.10
N LEU A 22 -13.20 7.98 -4.72
CA LEU A 22 -13.63 7.46 -3.43
C LEU A 22 -13.94 5.97 -3.54
N LYS A 23 -13.30 5.16 -2.69
CA LYS A 23 -13.58 3.73 -2.51
C LYS A 23 -13.93 3.48 -1.05
N TYR A 24 -14.85 2.56 -0.81
CA TYR A 24 -15.23 2.17 0.53
C TYR A 24 -15.85 0.77 0.55
N ARG A 25 -15.83 0.14 1.72
CA ARG A 25 -16.40 -1.18 1.97
C ARG A 25 -17.02 -1.26 3.35
N ASN A 26 -18.09 -2.03 3.49
CA ASN A 26 -18.73 -2.39 4.76
C ASN A 26 -19.07 -1.19 5.68
N LEU A 27 -19.33 -0.02 5.11
CA LEU A 27 -19.68 1.17 5.90
C LEU A 27 -21.07 1.01 6.55
N PRO A 28 -21.34 1.64 7.71
CA PRO A 28 -22.67 1.68 8.30
C PRO A 28 -23.70 2.30 7.35
N ALA A 29 -24.95 1.83 7.40
CA ALA A 29 -26.03 2.31 6.52
C ALA A 29 -26.18 3.84 6.52
N PRO A 30 -26.20 4.55 7.68
CA PRO A 30 -26.30 6.01 7.69
C PRO A 30 -25.16 6.71 6.93
N LEU A 31 -23.94 6.16 6.99
CA LEU A 31 -22.79 6.70 6.27
C LEU A 31 -22.87 6.36 4.78
N GLN A 32 -23.30 5.14 4.41
CA GLN A 32 -23.52 4.78 3.01
C GLN A 32 -24.58 5.67 2.35
N ASP A 33 -25.70 5.92 3.03
CA ASP A 33 -26.78 6.77 2.52
C ASP A 33 -26.31 8.22 2.34
N LEU A 34 -25.49 8.71 3.27
CA LEU A 34 -24.87 10.02 3.18
C LEU A 34 -23.90 10.13 1.99
N LEU A 35 -23.08 9.09 1.73
CA LEU A 35 -22.14 9.06 0.60
C LEU A 35 -22.82 8.85 -0.76
N ARG A 36 -23.94 8.11 -0.80
CA ARG A 36 -24.74 7.92 -2.02
C ARG A 36 -25.61 9.15 -2.33
N GLY A 37 -25.91 9.96 -1.32
CA GLY A 37 -26.68 11.19 -1.49
C GLY A 37 -25.97 12.17 -2.43
N SER A 38 -26.74 12.87 -3.26
CA SER A 38 -26.24 13.93 -4.16
C SER A 38 -25.79 15.20 -3.44
N SER A 39 -25.71 15.17 -2.11
CA SER A 39 -25.36 16.32 -1.28
C SER A 39 -23.86 16.55 -1.21
N ILE A 40 -23.03 15.52 -1.45
CA ILE A 40 -21.57 15.58 -1.36
C ILE A 40 -20.98 15.90 -2.73
N VAL A 41 -20.35 17.07 -2.87
CA VAL A 41 -19.60 17.47 -4.08
C VAL A 41 -18.13 17.04 -3.97
N ASP A 42 -17.53 17.22 -2.79
CA ASP A 42 -16.12 16.87 -2.58
C ASP A 42 -15.90 16.42 -1.13
N LEU A 43 -15.29 15.24 -0.94
CA LEU A 43 -14.97 14.71 0.39
C LEU A 43 -13.57 15.14 0.81
N ASN A 44 -13.46 16.00 1.82
CA ASN A 44 -12.17 16.57 2.26
C ASN A 44 -11.43 15.64 3.23
N TRP A 45 -12.15 14.98 4.13
CA TRP A 45 -11.61 14.07 5.15
C TRP A 45 -12.68 13.08 5.59
N ALA A 46 -12.27 11.86 5.93
CA ALA A 46 -13.10 10.92 6.67
C ALA A 46 -12.24 10.09 7.62
N THR A 47 -12.81 9.77 8.78
CA THR A 47 -12.23 8.83 9.75
C THR A 47 -13.33 7.92 10.27
N LEU A 48 -13.00 6.64 10.40
CA LEU A 48 -13.80 5.62 11.06
C LEU A 48 -13.10 5.29 12.39
N GLY A 49 -13.89 5.00 13.41
CA GLY A 49 -13.42 4.65 14.75
C GLY A 49 -13.62 3.17 15.06
N PRO A 50 -13.43 2.80 16.34
CA PRO A 50 -13.46 1.39 16.77
C PRO A 50 -14.87 0.80 16.91
N HIS A 51 -15.90 1.54 16.53
CA HIS A 51 -17.28 1.08 16.51
C HIS A 51 -17.90 1.38 15.15
N PRO A 52 -18.85 0.56 14.66
CA PRO A 52 -19.52 0.81 13.39
C PRO A 52 -20.08 2.24 13.31
N ASP A 53 -20.76 2.70 14.35
CA ASP A 53 -21.37 4.03 14.38
C ASP A 53 -20.41 5.17 14.76
N SER A 54 -19.13 4.87 14.97
CA SER A 54 -18.09 5.87 15.24
C SER A 54 -17.44 6.27 13.93
N TRP A 55 -17.90 7.38 13.35
CA TRP A 55 -17.32 7.92 12.13
C TRP A 55 -17.48 9.43 12.08
N LEU A 56 -16.62 10.09 11.33
CA LEU A 56 -16.65 11.52 11.09
C LEU A 56 -16.27 11.78 9.64
N ILE A 57 -17.09 12.56 8.94
CA ILE A 57 -16.81 13.00 7.57
C ILE A 57 -16.92 14.51 7.43
N LEU A 58 -15.98 15.08 6.67
CA LEU A 58 -15.91 16.48 6.34
C LEU A 58 -15.94 16.59 4.81
N PHE A 59 -16.93 17.32 4.29
CA PHE A 59 -17.13 17.44 2.86
C PHE A 59 -17.65 18.82 2.45
N LYS A 60 -17.49 19.16 1.19
CA LYS A 60 -18.13 20.29 0.54
C LYS A 60 -19.47 19.83 -0.03
N ASN A 61 -20.55 20.51 0.32
CA ASN A 61 -21.88 20.18 -0.16
C ASN A 61 -22.19 20.80 -1.54
N SER A 62 -23.39 20.56 -2.07
CA SER A 62 -23.88 21.16 -3.33
C SER A 62 -23.98 22.69 -3.31
N THR A 63 -24.10 23.33 -2.13
CA THR A 63 -24.06 24.79 -1.97
C THR A 63 -22.63 25.34 -1.90
N GLY A 64 -21.63 24.47 -1.97
CA GLY A 64 -20.22 24.83 -1.84
C GLY A 64 -19.75 25.09 -0.41
N THR A 65 -20.58 24.81 0.59
CA THR A 65 -20.29 25.00 2.01
C THR A 65 -19.64 23.75 2.60
N ASN A 66 -18.60 23.94 3.42
CA ASN A 66 -18.00 22.85 4.18
C ASN A 66 -18.97 22.39 5.28
N THR A 67 -19.28 21.11 5.27
CA THR A 67 -20.19 20.46 6.20
C THR A 67 -19.44 19.36 6.92
N LEU A 68 -19.61 19.32 8.23
CA LEU A 68 -19.12 18.25 9.09
C LEU A 68 -20.30 17.39 9.53
N ARG A 69 -20.18 16.07 9.40
CA ARG A 69 -21.16 15.09 9.89
C ARG A 69 -20.43 13.99 10.64
N TRP A 70 -21.10 13.38 11.60
CA TRP A 70 -20.55 12.29 12.39
C TRP A 70 -21.65 11.30 12.78
N GLY A 71 -21.24 10.07 13.04
CA GLY A 71 -22.10 9.01 13.55
C GLY A 71 -22.36 9.16 15.05
N PRO A 72 -23.40 8.49 15.58
CA PRO A 72 -23.76 8.59 16.99
C PRO A 72 -22.74 7.96 17.94
N GLY A 73 -21.81 7.14 17.44
CA GLY A 73 -20.78 6.45 18.23
C GLY A 73 -19.47 7.22 18.39
N ILE A 74 -19.42 8.53 18.10
CA ILE A 74 -18.22 9.33 18.42
C ILE A 74 -18.17 9.69 19.91
N PRO A 75 -16.98 9.92 20.50
CA PRO A 75 -16.87 10.30 21.91
C PRO A 75 -17.68 11.55 22.26
N GLN A 76 -18.41 11.54 23.38
CA GLN A 76 -19.30 12.63 23.79
C GLN A 76 -18.56 13.98 23.97
N ARG A 77 -17.32 13.92 24.46
CA ARG A 77 -16.46 15.10 24.57
C ARG A 77 -16.10 15.66 23.20
N LEU A 78 -15.80 14.80 22.22
CA LEU A 78 -15.56 15.21 20.83
C LEU A 78 -16.81 15.86 20.24
N LYS A 79 -17.99 15.27 20.41
CA LYS A 79 -19.26 15.85 19.94
C LYS A 79 -19.44 17.30 20.44
N THR A 80 -19.18 17.54 21.72
CA THR A 80 -19.29 18.87 22.34
C THR A 80 -18.30 19.88 21.74
N ILE A 81 -17.11 19.41 21.33
CA ILE A 81 -16.10 20.23 20.65
C ILE A 81 -16.57 20.54 19.22
N LEU A 82 -17.02 19.55 18.47
CA LEU A 82 -17.41 19.70 17.07
C LEU A 82 -18.63 20.61 16.89
N GLU A 83 -19.59 20.58 17.81
CA GLU A 83 -20.75 21.50 17.82
C GLU A 83 -20.36 22.98 17.94
N LYS A 84 -19.17 23.28 18.46
CA LYS A 84 -18.65 24.65 18.64
C LYS A 84 -17.54 25.01 17.65
N THR A 85 -17.13 24.07 16.80
CA THR A 85 -15.98 24.21 15.91
C THR A 85 -16.45 24.64 14.52
N TRP A 86 -15.70 25.51 13.85
CA TRP A 86 -15.98 25.89 12.47
C TRP A 86 -15.61 24.76 11.49
N HIS A 87 -16.31 24.68 10.37
CA HIS A 87 -16.07 23.65 9.36
C HIS A 87 -15.00 24.13 8.36
N SER A 88 -13.75 23.69 8.55
CA SER A 88 -12.62 23.98 7.66
C SER A 88 -12.15 22.71 6.95
N PRO A 89 -11.75 22.78 5.65
CA PRO A 89 -11.18 21.64 4.91
C PRO A 89 -9.84 21.16 5.50
N HIS A 90 -9.23 21.93 6.39
CA HIS A 90 -7.99 21.60 7.09
C HIS A 90 -8.23 20.91 8.44
N LEU A 91 -9.48 20.76 8.88
CA LEU A 91 -9.80 20.00 10.09
C LEU A 91 -9.43 18.53 9.86
N ARG A 92 -8.71 17.95 10.81
CA ARG A 92 -8.34 16.54 10.85
C ARG A 92 -8.81 15.95 12.16
N ALA A 93 -9.17 14.69 12.12
CA ALA A 93 -9.52 13.93 13.30
C ALA A 93 -9.10 12.48 13.12
N PHE A 94 -8.76 11.82 14.23
CA PHE A 94 -8.56 10.39 14.32
C PHE A 94 -9.33 9.87 15.53
N LEU A 95 -10.03 8.75 15.34
CA LEU A 95 -10.84 8.06 16.34
C LEU A 95 -10.16 6.73 16.66
N GLY A 96 -9.77 6.53 17.92
CA GLY A 96 -9.07 5.31 18.33
C GLY A 96 -9.82 4.53 19.41
N PRO A 97 -9.22 3.45 19.95
CA PRO A 97 -9.75 2.65 21.06
C PRO A 97 -10.16 3.47 22.28
N ASP A 98 -10.95 2.89 23.20
CA ASP A 98 -11.18 3.45 24.55
C ASP A 98 -11.70 4.90 24.59
N GLU A 99 -12.63 5.24 23.68
CA GLU A 99 -13.18 6.60 23.51
C GLU A 99 -12.10 7.66 23.21
N SER A 100 -10.93 7.22 22.74
CA SER A 100 -9.81 8.10 22.43
C SER A 100 -10.02 8.83 21.12
N PHE A 101 -9.64 10.10 21.11
CA PHE A 101 -9.68 10.90 19.91
C PHE A 101 -8.64 11.99 19.94
N ILE A 102 -8.27 12.46 18.76
CA ILE A 102 -7.60 13.73 18.55
C ILE A 102 -8.30 14.44 17.40
N VAL A 103 -8.54 15.73 17.57
CA VAL A 103 -9.01 16.63 16.52
C VAL A 103 -8.07 17.82 16.47
N TRP A 104 -7.59 18.14 15.27
CA TRP A 104 -6.65 19.24 15.08
C TRP A 104 -6.90 20.02 13.79
N HIS A 105 -6.52 21.29 13.86
CA HIS A 105 -6.58 22.33 12.85
C HIS A 105 -5.49 23.35 13.23
N PRO A 106 -4.99 24.19 12.30
CA PRO A 106 -4.01 25.24 12.64
C PRO A 106 -4.31 26.10 13.88
N GLU A 107 -5.58 26.26 14.25
CA GLU A 107 -6.04 27.10 15.38
C GLU A 107 -6.73 26.29 16.49
N LEU A 108 -6.85 24.97 16.35
CA LEU A 108 -7.54 24.12 17.31
C LEU A 108 -6.78 22.82 17.47
N ILE A 109 -6.52 22.42 18.71
CA ILE A 109 -6.17 21.04 19.00
C ILE A 109 -6.85 20.60 20.28
N ARG A 110 -7.51 19.44 20.23
CA ARG A 110 -8.12 18.80 21.41
C ARG A 110 -7.97 17.30 21.28
N TRP A 111 -7.73 16.63 22.40
CA TRP A 111 -7.75 15.18 22.49
C TRP A 111 -8.33 14.73 23.83
N ALA A 112 -8.62 13.44 23.93
CA ALA A 112 -8.92 12.76 25.18
C ALA A 112 -8.51 11.29 25.08
N ASN A 113 -8.21 10.69 26.23
CA ASN A 113 -7.96 9.26 26.42
C ASN A 113 -6.90 8.66 25.48
N LEU A 114 -5.89 9.44 25.06
CA LEU A 114 -4.83 8.91 24.21
C LEU A 114 -3.99 7.87 24.97
N PRO A 115 -3.34 6.92 24.28
CA PRO A 115 -2.30 6.11 24.89
C PRO A 115 -1.26 7.01 25.60
N ALA A 116 -0.88 6.68 26.83
CA ALA A 116 -0.04 7.56 27.67
C ALA A 116 1.23 8.05 26.95
N ASN A 117 1.95 7.15 26.28
CA ASN A 117 3.17 7.50 25.52
C ASN A 117 2.89 8.42 24.32
N LEU A 118 1.71 8.33 23.70
CA LEU A 118 1.30 9.23 22.62
C LEU A 118 0.93 10.62 23.20
N GLU A 119 0.22 10.65 24.31
CA GLU A 119 -0.10 11.89 25.01
C GLU A 119 1.18 12.61 25.46
N ASP A 120 2.11 11.91 26.08
CA ASP A 120 3.41 12.45 26.51
C ASP A 120 4.20 13.02 25.33
N ALA A 121 4.18 12.34 24.18
CA ALA A 121 4.82 12.83 22.95
C ALA A 121 4.19 14.15 22.48
N LEU A 122 2.85 14.22 22.42
CA LEU A 122 2.14 15.43 21.99
C LEU A 122 2.27 16.59 23.00
N GLN A 123 2.21 16.30 24.30
CA GLN A 123 2.46 17.27 25.36
C GLN A 123 3.89 17.80 25.30
N GLY A 124 4.86 16.92 25.04
CA GLY A 124 6.25 17.29 24.80
C GLY A 124 6.45 18.17 23.56
N TRP A 125 5.48 18.26 22.66
CA TRP A 125 5.53 19.19 21.52
C TRP A 125 4.95 20.56 21.82
N LEU A 126 4.32 20.75 22.99
CA LEU A 126 3.74 22.00 23.43
C LEU A 126 4.68 22.78 24.36
N THR A 127 4.49 24.10 24.34
CA THR A 127 5.03 25.07 25.28
C THR A 127 3.89 26.00 25.71
N PRO A 128 4.06 26.80 26.78
CA PRO A 128 3.08 27.84 27.12
C PRO A 128 2.80 28.82 25.97
N SER A 129 3.73 28.98 25.02
CA SER A 129 3.62 29.90 23.88
C SER A 129 3.18 29.23 22.57
N GLY A 130 2.85 27.93 22.59
CA GLY A 130 2.45 27.17 21.40
C GLY A 130 3.38 26.00 21.09
N TRP A 131 3.53 25.66 19.81
CA TRP A 131 4.21 24.44 19.38
C TRP A 131 5.73 24.56 19.39
N ARG A 132 6.41 23.74 20.21
CA ARG A 132 7.88 23.60 20.25
C ARG A 132 8.44 23.06 18.94
N VAL A 133 7.77 22.05 18.38
CA VAL A 133 8.23 21.31 17.20
C VAL A 133 7.19 21.32 16.07
N GLY A 134 6.33 22.33 16.06
CA GLY A 134 5.22 22.44 15.11
C GLY A 134 4.00 21.60 15.52
N PRO A 135 2.82 21.90 14.96
CA PRO A 135 1.61 21.12 15.20
C PRO A 135 1.73 19.69 14.65
N PRO A 136 0.84 18.77 15.05
CA PRO A 136 0.83 17.43 14.50
C PRO A 136 0.48 17.47 13.01
N ARG A 137 1.31 16.84 12.20
CA ARG A 137 1.09 16.62 10.77
C ARG A 137 0.35 15.30 10.54
N MET A 138 0.76 14.25 11.25
CA MET A 138 0.17 12.91 11.21
C MET A 138 0.07 12.38 12.64
N VAL A 139 -1.09 11.85 13.01
CA VAL A 139 -1.31 11.15 14.28
C VAL A 139 -2.23 9.98 14.01
N THR A 140 -1.79 8.78 14.38
CA THR A 140 -2.57 7.55 14.25
C THR A 140 -2.12 6.56 15.32
N TRP A 141 -3.05 5.76 15.81
CA TRP A 141 -2.76 4.71 16.78
C TRP A 141 -3.74 3.56 16.63
N GLY A 142 -3.28 2.38 17.05
CA GLY A 142 -4.06 1.16 17.05
C GLY A 142 -4.18 0.58 18.47
N PRO A 143 -4.75 -0.63 18.60
CA PRO A 143 -4.71 -1.42 19.83
C PRO A 143 -3.28 -1.65 20.36
N ASP A 144 -3.21 -2.10 21.62
CA ASP A 144 -1.97 -2.50 22.30
C ASP A 144 -0.94 -1.36 22.43
N GLY A 145 -1.39 -0.10 22.37
CA GLY A 145 -0.53 1.08 22.53
C GLY A 145 0.40 1.35 21.34
N ALA A 146 0.18 0.72 20.18
CA ALA A 146 0.90 1.04 18.95
C ALA A 146 0.47 2.42 18.44
N PHE A 147 1.44 3.27 18.08
CA PHE A 147 1.13 4.57 17.51
C PHE A 147 2.25 5.08 16.60
N PHE A 148 1.87 6.03 15.75
CA PHE A 148 2.78 6.86 14.99
C PHE A 148 2.32 8.31 15.08
N THR A 149 3.25 9.22 15.40
CA THR A 149 3.00 10.65 15.34
C THR A 149 4.20 11.37 14.71
N MET A 150 3.90 12.31 13.82
CA MET A 150 4.88 13.20 13.20
C MET A 150 4.39 14.65 13.23
N SER A 151 5.25 15.58 13.65
CA SER A 151 4.96 17.01 13.63
C SER A 151 5.23 17.65 12.25
N GLU A 152 4.72 18.85 12.03
CA GLU A 152 5.01 19.63 10.81
C GLU A 152 6.51 19.94 10.64
N TYR A 153 7.29 19.99 11.74
CA TYR A 153 8.75 20.19 11.68
C TYR A 153 9.52 18.86 11.59
N GLY A 154 8.84 17.75 11.33
CA GLY A 154 9.47 16.44 11.10
C GLY A 154 9.92 15.70 12.36
N ASN A 155 9.47 16.11 13.55
CA ASN A 155 9.74 15.33 14.76
C ASN A 155 8.84 14.10 14.77
N VAL A 156 9.44 12.92 14.93
CA VAL A 156 8.72 11.64 14.88
C VAL A 156 8.86 10.92 16.22
N VAL A 157 7.72 10.43 16.71
CA VAL A 157 7.65 9.51 17.84
C VAL A 157 6.70 8.39 17.45
N TYR A 158 7.08 7.15 17.71
CA TYR A 158 6.24 6.00 17.42
C TYR A 158 6.47 4.91 18.48
N ARG A 159 5.50 4.01 18.61
CA ARG A 159 5.60 2.78 19.41
C ARG A 159 5.00 1.64 18.61
N LEU A 160 5.62 0.46 18.72
CA LEU A 160 5.30 -0.73 17.91
C LEU A 160 4.27 -1.66 18.59
N GLY A 161 3.51 -1.14 19.54
CA GLY A 161 2.58 -1.93 20.36
C GLY A 161 3.27 -2.76 21.45
N ASP A 162 2.46 -3.51 22.19
CA ASP A 162 2.91 -4.49 23.18
C ASP A 162 2.97 -5.90 22.57
N GLY A 163 4.03 -6.64 22.89
CA GLY A 163 4.25 -7.99 22.34
C GLY A 163 4.58 -8.00 20.85
N ASP A 164 4.14 -9.06 20.17
CA ASP A 164 4.38 -9.30 18.73
C ASP A 164 3.13 -9.03 17.87
N MET A 165 2.17 -8.24 18.39
CA MET A 165 0.87 -8.00 17.73
C MET A 165 0.94 -7.11 16.49
N TRP A 166 2.06 -6.42 16.27
CA TRP A 166 2.30 -5.48 15.17
C TRP A 166 3.59 -5.83 14.42
N GLU A 167 3.77 -7.12 14.10
CA GLU A 167 5.01 -7.64 13.53
C GLU A 167 5.33 -7.03 12.16
N ILE A 168 4.37 -6.94 11.23
CA ILE A 168 4.59 -6.36 9.90
C ILE A 168 4.84 -4.85 9.99
N TYR A 169 4.11 -4.15 10.86
CA TYR A 169 4.37 -2.73 11.12
C TYR A 169 5.77 -2.50 11.71
N LYS A 170 6.19 -3.34 12.66
CA LYS A 170 7.53 -3.31 13.25
C LYS A 170 8.61 -3.57 12.20
N GLU A 171 8.48 -4.62 11.39
CA GLU A 171 9.40 -4.94 10.30
C GLU A 171 9.54 -3.75 9.34
N THR A 172 8.42 -3.16 8.93
CA THR A 172 8.39 -1.99 8.04
C THR A 172 9.15 -0.80 8.64
N VAL A 173 8.90 -0.48 9.91
CA VAL A 173 9.57 0.63 10.59
C VAL A 173 11.07 0.37 10.77
N GLU A 174 11.46 -0.86 11.11
CA GLU A 174 12.86 -1.26 11.26
C GLU A 174 13.61 -1.25 9.92
N GLU A 175 12.97 -1.73 8.85
CA GLU A 175 13.49 -1.69 7.49
C GLU A 175 13.76 -0.24 7.06
N TRP A 176 12.78 0.65 7.19
CA TRP A 176 12.96 2.06 6.80
C TRP A 176 14.02 2.77 7.65
N LYS A 177 14.16 2.44 8.93
CA LYS A 177 15.23 3.01 9.76
C LYS A 177 16.63 2.54 9.37
N THR A 178 16.75 1.33 8.83
CA THR A 178 18.04 0.78 8.37
C THR A 178 18.36 1.16 6.93
N GLU A 179 17.37 1.65 6.19
CA GLU A 179 17.53 2.16 4.84
C GLU A 179 18.42 3.41 4.79
N LYS A 180 19.53 3.32 4.05
CA LYS A 180 20.49 4.42 3.93
C LYS A 180 19.85 5.63 3.25
N GLY A 181 19.79 6.74 3.97
CA GLY A 181 19.27 8.01 3.45
C GLY A 181 17.77 8.20 3.64
N PHE A 182 17.07 7.23 4.24
CA PHE A 182 15.67 7.42 4.60
C PHE A 182 15.51 8.54 5.62
N LEU A 183 14.58 9.46 5.34
CA LEU A 183 14.14 10.49 6.26
C LEU A 183 12.66 10.30 6.53
N TRP A 184 12.27 10.36 7.81
CA TRP A 184 10.85 10.31 8.18
C TRP A 184 10.01 11.41 7.53
N THR A 185 10.63 12.52 7.16
CA THR A 185 9.96 13.61 6.44
C THR A 185 9.51 13.19 5.03
N ASP A 186 10.04 12.10 4.49
CA ASP A 186 9.61 11.48 3.23
C ASP A 186 8.36 10.62 3.37
N LEU A 187 7.95 10.29 4.59
CA LEU A 187 6.62 9.76 4.82
C LEU A 187 5.57 10.86 4.53
N VAL A 188 4.59 10.55 3.69
CA VAL A 188 3.50 11.48 3.34
C VAL A 188 2.17 11.10 3.97
N PHE A 189 2.00 9.83 4.30
CA PHE A 189 0.77 9.30 4.84
C PHE A 189 1.07 8.03 5.63
N ILE A 190 0.43 7.89 6.77
CA ILE A 190 0.38 6.64 7.51
C ILE A 190 -0.92 6.62 8.32
N THR A 191 -1.55 5.45 8.36
CA THR A 191 -2.66 5.18 9.26
C THR A 191 -2.58 3.73 9.73
N LEU A 192 -2.74 3.54 11.02
CA LEU A 192 -2.93 2.26 11.69
C LEU A 192 -4.43 2.01 11.81
N ASP A 193 -4.84 0.74 11.81
CA ASP A 193 -6.20 0.34 12.11
C ASP A 193 -6.48 0.51 13.62
N PRO A 194 -7.54 1.24 14.02
CA PRO A 194 -7.88 1.45 15.42
C PRO A 194 -8.48 0.21 16.11
N THR A 195 -8.66 -0.90 15.40
CA THR A 195 -9.38 -2.11 15.87
C THR A 195 -8.59 -3.39 15.72
N THR A 196 -7.82 -3.51 14.65
CA THR A 196 -7.12 -4.75 14.30
C THR A 196 -5.62 -4.52 14.34
N SER A 197 -4.93 -5.28 15.19
CA SER A 197 -3.47 -5.22 15.24
C SER A 197 -2.88 -5.68 13.91
N ASP A 198 -1.75 -5.08 13.54
CA ASP A 198 -1.00 -5.32 12.30
C ASP A 198 -1.73 -4.98 10.99
N GLN A 199 -2.83 -4.23 11.04
CA GLN A 199 -3.40 -3.58 9.86
C GLN A 199 -2.96 -2.10 9.80
N PHE A 200 -2.32 -1.72 8.71
CA PHE A 200 -1.86 -0.35 8.49
C PHE A 200 -1.57 -0.10 7.02
N ILE A 201 -1.40 1.17 6.66
CA ILE A 201 -0.81 1.58 5.40
C ILE A 201 0.07 2.80 5.62
N ALA A 202 1.21 2.82 4.94
CA ALA A 202 2.17 3.89 4.96
C ALA A 202 2.68 4.18 3.53
N VAL A 203 2.72 5.45 3.14
CA VAL A 203 3.11 5.90 1.79
C VAL A 203 4.20 6.97 1.89
N ARG A 204 5.24 6.84 1.07
CA ARG A 204 6.39 7.76 0.96
C ARG A 204 6.27 8.68 -0.25
N LYS A 205 6.99 9.81 -0.24
CA LYS A 205 7.02 10.81 -1.34
C LYS A 205 7.43 10.25 -2.70
N ASP A 206 8.28 9.23 -2.71
CA ASP A 206 8.76 8.53 -3.91
C ASP A 206 7.72 7.55 -4.50
N GLY A 207 6.58 7.37 -3.83
CA GLY A 207 5.54 6.43 -4.22
C GLY A 207 5.75 5.03 -3.67
N THR A 208 6.86 4.76 -2.98
CA THR A 208 7.04 3.53 -2.22
C THR A 208 6.04 3.49 -1.08
N TRP A 209 5.46 2.31 -0.85
CA TRP A 209 4.46 2.13 0.19
C TRP A 209 4.65 0.76 0.85
N ALA A 210 4.15 0.66 2.08
CA ALA A 210 4.05 -0.58 2.84
C ALA A 210 2.69 -0.61 3.51
N GLY A 211 2.13 -1.79 3.69
CA GLY A 211 0.85 -1.93 4.34
C GLY A 211 0.48 -3.39 4.51
N SER A 212 -0.42 -3.61 5.45
CA SER A 212 -0.97 -4.91 5.80
C SER A 212 -2.45 -4.72 6.04
N ILE A 213 -3.24 -5.60 5.45
CA ILE A 213 -4.70 -5.66 5.55
C ILE A 213 -5.11 -7.10 5.25
N ASP A 214 -6.30 -7.51 5.69
CA ASP A 214 -6.87 -8.80 5.29
C ASP A 214 -6.86 -8.97 3.75
N ASP A 215 -6.54 -10.18 3.27
CA ASP A 215 -6.39 -10.52 1.85
C ASP A 215 -7.57 -10.05 0.98
N ILE A 216 -8.78 -10.00 1.55
CA ILE A 216 -10.00 -9.61 0.83
C ILE A 216 -10.01 -8.11 0.49
N ASN A 217 -9.14 -7.30 1.12
CA ASN A 217 -9.00 -5.85 0.90
C ASN A 217 -7.61 -5.43 0.41
N GLU A 218 -6.71 -6.37 0.08
CA GLU A 218 -5.35 -6.06 -0.41
C GLU A 218 -5.39 -5.15 -1.66
N ASP A 219 -6.36 -5.39 -2.54
CA ASP A 219 -6.59 -4.61 -3.76
C ASP A 219 -6.93 -3.15 -3.49
N ALA A 220 -7.68 -2.88 -2.42
CA ALA A 220 -8.07 -1.53 -2.02
C ALA A 220 -6.86 -0.73 -1.53
N LEU A 221 -5.98 -1.38 -0.76
CA LEU A 221 -4.76 -0.79 -0.23
C LEU A 221 -3.77 -0.50 -1.37
N GLU A 222 -3.51 -1.48 -2.23
CA GLU A 222 -2.66 -1.31 -3.41
C GLU A 222 -3.20 -0.20 -4.32
N THR A 223 -4.50 -0.22 -4.64
CA THR A 223 -5.09 0.80 -5.51
C THR A 223 -5.01 2.19 -4.90
N PHE A 224 -5.21 2.32 -3.57
CA PHE A 224 -5.06 3.60 -2.89
C PHE A 224 -3.61 4.09 -2.98
N ALA A 225 -2.63 3.24 -2.70
CA ALA A 225 -1.22 3.62 -2.70
C ALA A 225 -0.73 4.04 -4.08
N LEU A 226 -1.04 3.25 -5.12
CA LEU A 226 -0.67 3.55 -6.51
C LEU A 226 -1.31 4.85 -7.03
N ASN A 227 -2.46 5.23 -6.48
CA ASN A 227 -3.17 6.45 -6.85
C ASN A 227 -3.06 7.57 -5.79
N PHE A 228 -2.15 7.43 -4.82
CA PHE A 228 -2.02 8.41 -3.73
C PHE A 228 -1.58 9.78 -4.25
N PHE A 229 -0.59 9.77 -5.15
CA PHE A 229 -0.03 10.99 -5.77
C PHE A 229 -0.48 11.22 -7.20
N ALA A 230 -1.19 10.27 -7.81
CA ALA A 230 -1.35 10.21 -9.26
C ALA A 230 -1.75 11.60 -9.78
N ARG A 231 -0.75 12.31 -10.33
CA ARG A 231 -0.98 13.54 -11.06
C ARG A 231 -2.00 13.13 -12.09
N ALA A 232 -3.20 13.73 -12.05
CA ALA A 232 -4.20 13.52 -13.07
C ALA A 232 -3.44 13.61 -14.39
N LYS A 233 -3.19 12.48 -15.05
CA LYS A 233 -2.59 12.47 -16.37
C LYS A 233 -3.64 13.18 -17.17
N SER A 234 -3.47 14.49 -17.34
CA SER A 234 -4.28 15.28 -18.24
C SER A 234 -4.22 14.47 -19.52
N LYS A 235 -5.36 13.94 -19.97
CA LYS A 235 -5.47 13.28 -21.26
C LYS A 235 -5.12 14.34 -22.32
N HIS A 236 -3.84 14.63 -22.47
CA HIS A 236 -3.31 15.42 -23.56
C HIS A 236 -3.42 14.50 -24.76
N LYS A 237 -4.51 14.69 -25.48
CA LYS A 237 -4.74 14.15 -26.81
C LYS A 237 -3.60 14.69 -27.68
N ALA A 238 -2.52 13.92 -27.82
CA ALA A 238 -1.36 14.32 -28.59
C ALA A 238 -1.80 14.59 -30.04
N LYS A 239 -1.54 15.80 -30.51
CA LYS A 239 -1.74 16.19 -31.90
C LYS A 239 -0.49 15.72 -32.66
N PRO A 240 -0.62 14.94 -33.76
CA PRO A 240 0.54 14.40 -34.46
C PRO A 240 1.30 15.56 -35.11
N SER A 241 2.58 15.70 -34.75
CA SER A 241 3.50 16.67 -35.35
C SER A 241 4.45 15.91 -36.26
N ALA A 242 4.40 16.23 -37.55
CA ALA A 242 5.19 15.61 -38.58
C ALA A 242 6.62 16.19 -38.63
N GLY A 243 7.61 15.30 -38.68
CA GLY A 243 8.82 15.40 -39.51
C GLY A 243 9.90 16.42 -39.11
N SER A 244 11.10 15.92 -38.79
CA SER A 244 12.28 16.22 -39.61
C SER A 244 13.39 15.19 -39.35
N SER A 245 13.93 14.65 -40.44
CA SER A 245 15.01 13.67 -40.48
C SER A 245 16.33 14.38 -40.79
N SER A 246 17.36 14.16 -39.99
CA SER A 246 18.73 14.55 -40.33
C SER A 246 19.72 13.43 -40.01
N TYR A 247 20.35 12.95 -41.08
CA TYR A 247 21.36 11.89 -41.16
C TYR A 247 22.74 12.41 -40.73
N PHE A 248 23.47 11.64 -39.92
CA PHE A 248 24.94 11.72 -39.78
C PHE A 248 25.53 10.29 -39.70
N PRO A 249 26.69 10.01 -40.33
CA PRO A 249 27.26 8.67 -40.42
C PRO A 249 28.22 8.33 -39.27
N ALA A 250 28.46 7.02 -39.13
CA ALA A 250 28.98 6.31 -37.97
C ALA A 250 30.50 6.41 -37.74
N GLY A 251 30.87 6.47 -36.46
CA GLY A 251 32.18 6.10 -35.94
C GLY A 251 32.01 5.02 -34.87
N SER A 252 32.80 3.96 -34.95
CA SER A 252 32.80 2.79 -34.05
C SER A 252 33.22 3.17 -32.63
N GLY A 253 32.25 3.49 -31.78
CA GLY A 253 32.40 3.67 -30.34
C GLY A 253 31.62 2.60 -29.59
N MET A 254 32.16 2.12 -28.47
CA MET A 254 31.45 1.25 -27.52
C MET A 254 30.05 1.82 -27.22
N PRO A 255 29.02 0.97 -27.07
CA PRO A 255 27.65 1.44 -26.90
C PRO A 255 27.57 2.28 -25.62
N ALA A 256 27.46 3.60 -25.80
CA ALA A 256 27.18 4.52 -24.72
C ALA A 256 25.90 4.07 -24.02
N SER A 257 25.92 4.07 -22.69
CA SER A 257 24.75 3.80 -21.85
C SER A 257 23.67 4.83 -22.19
N THR A 258 22.76 4.47 -23.08
CA THR A 258 21.71 5.36 -23.55
C THR A 258 20.60 5.37 -22.51
N ASN A 259 20.64 6.34 -21.58
CA ASN A 259 19.49 6.79 -20.78
C ASN A 259 18.40 7.46 -21.65
N GLY A 260 18.26 7.05 -22.90
CA GLY A 260 17.22 7.54 -23.80
C GLY A 260 15.85 6.96 -23.41
N PRO A 261 14.75 7.63 -23.80
CA PRO A 261 13.41 7.06 -23.65
C PRO A 261 13.34 5.67 -24.32
N PRO A 262 12.64 4.70 -23.71
CA PRO A 262 12.59 3.35 -24.23
C PRO A 262 11.95 3.30 -25.61
N ASP A 263 12.45 2.39 -26.45
CA ASP A 263 11.85 2.10 -27.75
C ASP A 263 10.40 1.61 -27.58
N ALA A 264 9.48 2.16 -28.37
CA ALA A 264 8.04 1.91 -28.22
C ALA A 264 7.66 0.44 -28.41
N ALA A 265 8.37 -0.30 -29.27
CA ALA A 265 8.12 -1.73 -29.47
C ALA A 265 8.58 -2.54 -28.24
N THR A 266 9.73 -2.19 -27.69
CA THR A 266 10.25 -2.82 -26.45
C THR A 266 9.36 -2.52 -25.24
N GLN A 267 8.86 -1.29 -25.13
CA GLN A 267 7.90 -0.91 -24.09
C GLN A 267 6.58 -1.70 -24.21
N ALA A 268 6.04 -1.86 -25.42
CA ALA A 268 4.84 -2.67 -25.64
C ALA A 268 5.04 -4.15 -25.26
N LEU A 269 6.24 -4.70 -25.48
CA LEU A 269 6.60 -6.05 -25.03
C LEU A 269 6.64 -6.15 -23.51
N TYR A 270 7.24 -5.17 -22.82
CA TYR A 270 7.24 -5.10 -21.36
C TYR A 270 5.81 -5.01 -20.81
N GLU A 271 4.97 -4.12 -21.35
CA GLU A 271 3.59 -3.94 -20.89
C GLU A 271 2.77 -5.22 -21.05
N LYS A 272 2.95 -5.94 -22.16
CA LYS A 272 2.30 -7.23 -22.39
C LYS A 272 2.76 -8.27 -21.38
N TRP A 273 4.07 -8.48 -21.25
CA TRP A 273 4.64 -9.46 -20.32
C TRP A 273 4.27 -9.15 -18.86
N SER A 274 4.34 -7.87 -18.45
CA SER A 274 4.03 -7.43 -17.09
C SER A 274 2.55 -7.70 -16.76
N ARG A 275 1.64 -7.42 -17.70
CA ARG A 275 0.20 -7.71 -17.56
C ARG A 275 -0.09 -9.20 -17.45
N GLU A 276 0.52 -10.02 -18.32
CA GLU A 276 0.36 -11.48 -18.29
C GLU A 276 0.89 -12.05 -16.97
N THR A 277 2.08 -11.62 -16.53
CA THR A 277 2.68 -12.03 -15.26
C THR A 277 1.83 -11.61 -14.05
N ALA A 278 1.32 -10.37 -14.05
CA ALA A 278 0.44 -9.89 -12.98
C ALA A 278 -0.86 -10.69 -12.92
N SER A 279 -1.46 -11.01 -14.08
CA SER A 279 -2.65 -11.85 -14.16
C SER A 279 -2.41 -13.26 -13.63
N MET A 280 -1.23 -13.85 -13.88
CA MET A 280 -0.84 -15.15 -13.34
C MET A 280 -0.71 -15.10 -11.81
N PHE A 281 -0.07 -14.06 -11.26
CA PHE A 281 0.09 -13.92 -9.81
C PHE A 281 -1.25 -13.72 -9.12
N ALA A 282 -2.11 -12.86 -9.65
CA ALA A 282 -3.45 -12.65 -9.10
C ALA A 282 -4.27 -13.95 -9.09
N ALA A 283 -4.24 -14.73 -10.18
CA ALA A 283 -4.93 -16.02 -10.25
C ALA A 283 -4.40 -17.03 -9.22
N ALA A 284 -3.08 -17.03 -8.97
CA ALA A 284 -2.45 -17.89 -7.97
C ALA A 284 -2.77 -17.45 -6.54
N SER A 285 -2.77 -16.14 -6.25
CA SER A 285 -3.17 -15.61 -4.94
C SER A 285 -4.61 -16.00 -4.60
N VAL A 286 -5.54 -15.88 -5.55
CA VAL A 286 -6.93 -16.33 -5.38
C VAL A 286 -7.02 -17.84 -5.12
N ALA A 287 -6.14 -18.65 -5.74
CA ALA A 287 -6.10 -20.10 -5.52
C ALA A 287 -5.70 -20.47 -4.08
N ILE A 288 -4.80 -19.70 -3.47
CA ILE A 288 -4.36 -19.89 -2.08
C ILE A 288 -5.48 -19.50 -1.11
N GLY A 289 -6.12 -18.35 -1.33
CA GLY A 289 -7.23 -17.87 -0.50
C GLY A 289 -8.54 -18.66 -0.67
N GLY A 290 -8.65 -19.45 -1.74
CA GLY A 290 -9.86 -20.20 -2.12
C GLY A 290 -10.12 -21.50 -1.36
N SER A 291 -9.21 -21.95 -0.49
CA SER A 291 -9.57 -23.01 0.44
C SER A 291 -10.54 -22.42 1.45
N LYS A 292 -11.82 -22.79 1.34
CA LYS A 292 -12.83 -22.56 2.41
C LYS A 292 -12.14 -22.67 3.76
N PRO A 293 -12.33 -21.73 4.69
CA PRO A 293 -11.67 -21.77 5.99
C PRO A 293 -11.93 -23.15 6.58
N LYS A 294 -10.90 -24.00 6.57
CA LYS A 294 -10.88 -25.17 7.44
C LYS A 294 -10.96 -24.53 8.81
N GLN A 295 -12.10 -24.71 9.48
CA GLN A 295 -12.22 -24.41 10.90
C GLN A 295 -10.88 -24.74 11.56
N PRO A 296 -10.26 -23.80 12.28
CA PRO A 296 -8.96 -24.04 12.86
C PRO A 296 -9.04 -25.33 13.69
N ARG A 297 -8.32 -26.37 13.23
CA ARG A 297 -8.07 -27.54 14.07
C ARG A 297 -7.21 -27.03 15.22
N LYS A 298 -7.90 -26.77 16.33
CA LYS A 298 -7.36 -26.38 17.62
C LYS A 298 -6.09 -27.17 17.91
N LEU A 299 -4.94 -26.50 17.86
CA LEU A 299 -3.72 -26.96 18.53
C LEU A 299 -4.09 -27.05 20.02
N GLN A 300 -4.06 -28.26 20.55
CA GLN A 300 -4.46 -28.57 21.91
C GLN A 300 -3.39 -28.06 22.87
N VAL A 301 -3.45 -26.76 23.19
CA VAL A 301 -2.78 -26.19 24.36
C VAL A 301 -3.65 -26.53 25.58
N ARG A 302 -2.99 -27.19 26.53
CA ARG A 302 -3.50 -27.79 27.75
C ARG A 302 -4.03 -26.69 28.71
N SER A 303 -5.33 -26.62 28.91
CA SER A 303 -5.93 -25.88 30.03
C SER A 303 -6.71 -26.85 30.91
N GLN A 304 -6.25 -26.98 32.14
CA GLN A 304 -7.01 -27.55 33.24
C GLN A 304 -8.17 -26.60 33.57
N SER A 305 -9.40 -27.13 33.65
CA SER A 305 -10.37 -26.95 34.75
C SER A 305 -11.81 -27.14 34.26
N SER A 306 -12.44 -28.17 34.83
CA SER A 306 -13.82 -28.27 35.32
C SER A 306 -14.99 -27.84 34.44
N ALA A 307 -15.74 -28.86 34.00
CA ALA A 307 -16.99 -28.79 33.30
C ALA A 307 -18.19 -28.46 34.22
N SER A 308 -19.16 -27.72 33.67
CA SER A 308 -20.57 -27.88 33.99
C SER A 308 -21.45 -27.75 32.73
N ASN A 309 -22.32 -28.74 32.61
CA ASN A 309 -23.42 -29.02 31.67
C ASN A 309 -24.11 -27.82 30.96
N SER A 310 -24.48 -27.98 29.68
CA SER A 310 -25.85 -28.42 29.26
C SER A 310 -26.21 -28.11 27.78
N SER A 311 -26.71 -29.16 27.11
CA SER A 311 -27.91 -29.25 26.24
C SER A 311 -28.17 -28.32 25.04
N GLN A 312 -28.08 -28.92 23.84
CA GLN A 312 -29.09 -28.99 22.74
C GLN A 312 -30.01 -27.81 22.39
N SER A 313 -30.03 -27.40 21.11
CA SER A 313 -31.24 -27.48 20.28
C SER A 313 -30.92 -27.41 18.77
N THR A 314 -31.64 -28.21 17.99
CA THR A 314 -31.60 -28.32 16.53
C THR A 314 -32.86 -27.69 15.92
N SER A 315 -32.73 -26.90 14.86
CA SER A 315 -33.87 -26.49 14.01
C SER A 315 -33.45 -26.42 12.54
N PRO A 316 -34.29 -26.90 11.58
CA PRO A 316 -33.97 -26.92 10.16
C PRO A 316 -34.48 -25.66 9.44
N ASN A 317 -33.67 -25.12 8.52
CA ASN A 317 -34.03 -23.98 7.65
C ASN A 317 -34.43 -24.44 6.23
N PRO A 318 -35.34 -23.71 5.54
CA PRO A 318 -35.88 -24.08 4.22
C PRO A 318 -34.98 -23.67 3.03
N PRO A 319 -35.21 -24.23 1.82
CA PRO A 319 -34.30 -24.11 0.68
C PRO A 319 -34.43 -22.77 -0.07
N ARG A 320 -33.29 -22.20 -0.48
CA ARG A 320 -33.17 -20.94 -1.21
C ARG A 320 -32.88 -21.19 -2.71
N PRO A 321 -33.37 -20.35 -3.65
CA PRO A 321 -33.28 -20.61 -5.09
C PRO A 321 -31.88 -20.36 -5.65
N THR A 322 -31.47 -21.23 -6.57
CA THR A 322 -30.20 -21.21 -7.31
C THR A 322 -30.25 -20.21 -8.48
N LEU A 323 -29.45 -19.15 -8.39
CA LEU A 323 -29.14 -18.27 -9.52
C LEU A 323 -27.87 -18.76 -10.22
N SER A 324 -27.95 -18.89 -11.53
CA SER A 324 -26.91 -19.33 -12.47
C SER A 324 -25.65 -18.44 -12.39
N SER A 325 -24.56 -18.99 -11.87
CA SER A 325 -23.25 -18.33 -11.79
C SER A 325 -22.56 -18.34 -13.15
N SER A 326 -22.20 -17.15 -13.65
CA SER A 326 -21.19 -16.97 -14.68
C SER A 326 -19.92 -17.74 -14.31
N SER A 327 -19.33 -18.47 -15.28
CA SER A 327 -18.16 -19.32 -15.11
C SER A 327 -17.05 -18.61 -14.34
N SER A 328 -16.99 -18.87 -13.03
CA SER A 328 -15.92 -18.40 -12.16
C SER A 328 -14.65 -19.09 -12.62
N SER A 329 -13.71 -18.35 -13.22
CA SER A 329 -12.35 -18.83 -13.40
C SER A 329 -11.81 -19.18 -12.01
N SER A 330 -11.79 -20.46 -11.67
CA SER A 330 -11.18 -20.92 -10.42
C SER A 330 -9.73 -20.45 -10.43
N GLY A 331 -9.31 -19.72 -9.40
CA GLY A 331 -7.90 -19.37 -9.23
C GLY A 331 -7.05 -20.63 -9.36
N LYS A 332 -5.96 -20.55 -10.13
CA LYS A 332 -5.03 -21.67 -10.35
C LYS A 332 -3.65 -21.25 -9.84
N LEU A 333 -3.04 -22.10 -9.02
CA LEU A 333 -1.65 -21.96 -8.63
C LEU A 333 -0.73 -22.01 -9.85
N LEU A 334 0.48 -21.47 -9.72
CA LEU A 334 1.47 -21.46 -10.80
C LEU A 334 2.03 -22.87 -11.01
N SER A 335 1.90 -23.39 -12.23
CA SER A 335 2.53 -24.62 -12.73
C SER A 335 3.68 -24.35 -13.70
N ALA A 336 3.94 -23.10 -14.04
CA ALA A 336 4.95 -22.69 -15.02
C ALA A 336 5.49 -21.30 -14.70
N PHE A 337 6.72 -21.02 -15.15
CA PHE A 337 7.39 -19.74 -14.92
C PHE A 337 6.97 -18.71 -15.99
N PRO A 338 6.70 -17.45 -15.62
CA PRO A 338 6.44 -16.36 -16.55
C PRO A 338 7.74 -15.90 -17.25
N TYR A 339 8.21 -16.70 -18.21
CA TYR A 339 9.46 -16.42 -18.94
C TYR A 339 9.45 -15.07 -19.65
N ILE A 340 10.63 -14.44 -19.70
CA ILE A 340 10.86 -13.20 -20.43
C ILE A 340 10.70 -13.47 -21.94
N PRO A 341 10.07 -12.57 -22.72
CA PRO A 341 9.91 -12.77 -24.16
C PRO A 341 11.27 -12.98 -24.85
N SER A 342 11.37 -14.03 -25.67
CA SER A 342 12.59 -14.38 -26.40
C SER A 342 13.08 -13.28 -27.34
N THR A 343 12.18 -12.39 -27.76
CA THR A 343 12.49 -11.19 -28.55
C THR A 343 13.36 -10.18 -27.80
N ILE A 344 13.39 -10.20 -26.46
CA ILE A 344 14.22 -9.33 -25.63
C ILE A 344 15.51 -10.04 -25.18
N THR A 345 15.50 -11.37 -25.08
CA THR A 345 16.63 -12.17 -24.58
C THR A 345 17.78 -12.37 -25.59
N ILE A 346 18.15 -11.31 -26.30
CA ILE A 346 19.11 -11.34 -27.42
C ILE A 346 20.57 -11.05 -27.02
N CYS A 347 20.90 -10.87 -25.74
CA CYS A 347 22.29 -10.68 -25.32
C CYS A 347 23.19 -11.85 -25.80
N ALA A 348 24.23 -11.52 -26.56
CA ALA A 348 25.10 -12.46 -27.25
C ALA A 348 26.46 -12.69 -26.56
N LEU A 349 26.69 -12.12 -25.38
CA LEU A 349 27.94 -12.28 -24.64
C LEU A 349 28.19 -13.76 -24.31
N PRO A 350 29.41 -14.29 -24.51
CA PRO A 350 29.70 -15.70 -24.27
C PRO A 350 29.32 -16.20 -22.87
N SER A 351 29.58 -15.39 -21.83
CA SER A 351 29.20 -15.70 -20.44
C SER A 351 27.68 -15.78 -20.25
N CYS A 352 26.93 -14.95 -20.96
CA CYS A 352 25.47 -14.94 -20.90
C CYS A 352 24.85 -16.15 -21.63
N LYS A 353 25.48 -16.62 -22.72
CA LYS A 353 25.02 -17.81 -23.44
C LYS A 353 24.99 -19.05 -22.56
N ILE A 354 26.00 -19.22 -21.69
CA ILE A 354 26.07 -20.33 -20.75
C ILE A 354 24.87 -20.29 -19.79
N LEU A 355 24.59 -19.13 -19.18
CA LEU A 355 23.45 -18.96 -18.29
C LEU A 355 22.10 -19.19 -19.00
N LYS A 356 21.96 -18.74 -20.25
CA LYS A 356 20.73 -18.92 -21.05
C LYS A 356 20.49 -20.36 -21.49
N SER A 357 21.55 -21.16 -21.61
CA SER A 357 21.45 -22.55 -22.07
C SER A 357 20.91 -23.51 -21.00
N ASP A 358 20.83 -23.07 -19.75
CA ASP A 358 20.21 -23.85 -18.68
C ASP A 358 18.69 -23.93 -18.91
N THR A 359 18.21 -25.11 -19.31
CA THR A 359 16.79 -25.37 -19.56
C THR A 359 15.96 -25.31 -18.28
N ASP A 360 16.60 -25.56 -17.14
CA ASP A 360 15.96 -25.52 -15.84
C ASP A 360 15.97 -24.10 -15.25
N GLY A 361 16.73 -23.16 -15.81
CA GLY A 361 16.84 -21.77 -15.35
C GLY A 361 15.79 -20.83 -15.95
N ILE A 362 15.98 -19.53 -15.75
CA ILE A 362 15.10 -18.47 -16.28
C ILE A 362 15.33 -18.13 -17.77
N GLN A 363 16.31 -18.79 -18.41
CA GLN A 363 16.67 -18.60 -19.84
C GLN A 363 16.99 -17.15 -20.24
N ALA A 364 17.45 -16.34 -19.28
CA ALA A 364 17.80 -14.94 -19.45
C ALA A 364 19.04 -14.59 -18.62
N CYS A 365 19.83 -13.60 -19.06
CA CYS A 365 20.92 -13.05 -18.26
C CYS A 365 20.54 -11.68 -17.66
N HIS A 366 21.36 -11.13 -16.76
CA HIS A 366 21.09 -9.82 -16.16
C HIS A 366 20.94 -8.70 -17.20
N HIS A 367 21.70 -8.72 -18.31
CA HIS A 367 21.56 -7.72 -19.38
C HIS A 367 20.19 -7.78 -20.08
N ASP A 368 19.60 -8.97 -20.25
CA ASP A 368 18.27 -9.07 -20.85
C ASP A 368 17.19 -8.61 -19.87
N ILE A 369 17.36 -8.95 -18.58
CA ILE A 369 16.48 -8.50 -17.50
C ILE A 369 16.53 -6.97 -17.41
N GLU A 370 17.73 -6.38 -17.37
CA GLU A 370 17.92 -4.94 -17.37
C GLU A 370 17.20 -4.29 -18.56
N ARG A 371 17.42 -4.83 -19.76
CA ARG A 371 16.78 -4.31 -20.98
C ARG A 371 15.26 -4.36 -20.89
N LEU A 372 14.69 -5.47 -20.43
CA LEU A 372 13.25 -5.61 -20.21
C LEU A 372 12.74 -4.59 -19.19
N LEU A 373 13.42 -4.48 -18.05
CA LEU A 373 13.01 -3.64 -16.94
C LEU A 373 13.13 -2.15 -17.28
N ARG A 374 14.16 -1.74 -18.04
CA ARG A 374 14.29 -0.36 -18.58
C ARG A 374 13.16 0.02 -19.52
N ALA A 375 12.63 -0.95 -20.26
CA ALA A 375 11.49 -0.73 -21.14
C ALA A 375 10.19 -0.35 -20.39
N SER A 376 10.14 -0.49 -19.07
CA SER A 376 9.04 0.02 -18.24
C SER A 376 8.91 1.55 -18.25
N GLY A 377 10.00 2.27 -18.52
CA GLY A 377 10.09 3.72 -18.33
C GLY A 377 10.06 4.16 -16.85
N LEU A 378 10.08 3.22 -15.91
CA LEU A 378 10.08 3.46 -14.46
C LEU A 378 11.40 3.03 -13.78
N TYR A 379 12.39 2.63 -14.58
CA TYR A 379 13.64 2.06 -14.10
C TYR A 379 14.42 3.04 -13.22
N SER A 380 14.43 2.75 -11.92
CA SER A 380 15.15 3.47 -10.87
C SER A 380 15.52 2.48 -9.77
N TYR A 381 16.43 2.86 -8.86
CA TYR A 381 16.79 2.03 -7.71
C TYR A 381 15.55 1.62 -6.88
N GLU A 382 14.69 2.58 -6.56
CA GLU A 382 13.46 2.33 -5.77
C GLU A 382 12.49 1.40 -6.49
N TRP A 383 12.31 1.59 -7.80
CA TRP A 383 11.45 0.72 -8.59
C TRP A 383 12.01 -0.70 -8.71
N LEU A 384 13.33 -0.85 -8.87
CA LEU A 384 13.99 -2.16 -8.88
C LEU A 384 13.85 -2.89 -7.54
N ARG A 385 13.84 -2.16 -6.41
CA ARG A 385 13.57 -2.73 -5.10
C ARG A 385 12.17 -3.34 -5.02
N GLN A 386 11.15 -2.66 -5.56
CA GLN A 386 9.77 -3.17 -5.59
C GLN A 386 9.68 -4.44 -6.45
N GLU A 387 10.30 -4.42 -7.64
CA GLU A 387 10.37 -5.62 -8.49
C GLU A 387 11.13 -6.75 -7.80
N ARG A 388 12.23 -6.47 -7.09
CA ARG A 388 12.96 -7.49 -6.31
C ARG A 388 12.04 -8.20 -5.31
N LEU A 389 11.22 -7.46 -4.56
CA LEU A 389 10.28 -8.03 -3.59
C LEU A 389 9.21 -8.91 -4.25
N ARG A 390 8.73 -8.51 -5.43
CA ARG A 390 7.80 -9.30 -6.24
C ARG A 390 8.37 -10.68 -6.61
N TRP A 391 9.68 -10.78 -6.80
CA TRP A 391 10.40 -12.02 -7.13
C TRP A 391 11.03 -12.73 -5.91
N HIS A 392 10.64 -12.39 -4.68
CA HIS A 392 11.18 -13.08 -3.50
C HIS A 392 10.88 -14.59 -3.55
N PRO A 393 11.88 -15.48 -3.43
CA PRO A 393 11.71 -16.93 -3.62
C PRO A 393 10.58 -17.52 -2.78
N ASP A 394 10.50 -17.17 -1.50
CA ASP A 394 9.48 -17.72 -0.62
C ASP A 394 8.08 -17.20 -0.94
N ARG A 395 7.93 -15.92 -1.30
CA ARG A 395 6.64 -15.34 -1.69
C ARG A 395 6.15 -16.00 -2.98
N PHE A 396 7.04 -16.11 -3.97
CA PHE A 396 6.75 -16.77 -5.24
C PHE A 396 6.42 -18.26 -5.05
N GLY A 397 7.16 -18.97 -4.19
CA GLY A 397 6.93 -20.39 -3.90
C GLY A 397 5.55 -20.68 -3.29
N ARG A 398 4.97 -19.74 -2.53
CA ARG A 398 3.59 -19.86 -2.03
C ARG A 398 2.58 -19.86 -3.18
N LEU A 399 2.84 -19.09 -4.24
CA LEU A 399 2.01 -19.02 -5.45
C LEU A 399 2.10 -20.28 -6.33
N CYS A 400 3.08 -21.16 -6.08
CA CYS A 400 3.33 -22.33 -6.90
C CYS A 400 2.54 -23.57 -6.46
N GLU A 401 2.16 -24.40 -7.43
CA GLU A 401 1.70 -25.77 -7.20
C GLU A 401 2.77 -26.59 -6.46
N GLU A 402 2.37 -27.50 -5.58
CA GLU A 402 3.29 -28.21 -4.67
C GLU A 402 4.42 -28.96 -5.42
N GLY A 403 4.09 -29.67 -6.50
CA GLY A 403 5.07 -30.40 -7.31
C GLY A 403 6.02 -29.51 -8.12
N TRP A 404 5.70 -28.22 -8.28
CA TRP A 404 6.50 -27.25 -9.03
C TRP A 404 7.15 -26.18 -8.14
N ARG A 405 6.83 -26.18 -6.84
CA ARG A 405 7.22 -25.14 -5.88
C ARG A 405 8.72 -24.91 -5.83
N GLU A 406 9.53 -25.95 -5.68
CA GLU A 406 10.98 -25.81 -5.55
C GLU A 406 11.63 -25.31 -6.85
N ALA A 407 11.12 -25.75 -8.00
CA ALA A 407 11.57 -25.23 -9.29
C ALA A 407 11.21 -23.74 -9.45
N GLY A 408 9.97 -23.37 -9.11
CA GLY A 408 9.51 -21.97 -9.11
C GLY A 408 10.32 -21.08 -8.17
N LYS A 409 10.59 -21.54 -6.94
CA LYS A 409 11.44 -20.82 -5.96
C LYS A 409 12.85 -20.57 -6.51
N ARG A 410 13.47 -21.60 -7.12
CA ARG A 410 14.81 -21.48 -7.71
C ARG A 410 14.84 -20.43 -8.83
N MET A 411 13.89 -20.49 -9.77
CA MET A 411 13.79 -19.53 -10.88
C MET A 411 13.50 -18.10 -10.40
N ALA A 412 12.59 -17.92 -9.43
CA ALA A 412 12.36 -16.61 -8.82
C ALA A 412 13.61 -16.08 -8.12
N GLY A 413 14.37 -16.96 -7.45
CA GLY A 413 15.66 -16.64 -6.84
C GLY A 413 16.73 -16.21 -7.84
N GLU A 414 16.71 -16.72 -9.07
CA GLU A 414 17.60 -16.23 -10.14
C GLU A 414 17.23 -14.79 -10.53
N ILE A 415 15.96 -14.48 -10.80
CA ILE A 415 15.53 -13.09 -11.09
C ILE A 415 15.86 -12.17 -9.92
N PHE A 416 15.56 -12.58 -8.69
CA PHE A 416 15.84 -11.82 -7.48
C PHE A 416 17.34 -11.43 -7.37
N LYS A 417 18.24 -12.37 -7.65
CA LYS A 417 19.69 -12.13 -7.67
C LYS A 417 20.08 -11.14 -8.79
N MET A 418 19.53 -11.30 -9.99
CA MET A 418 19.83 -10.40 -11.10
C MET A 418 19.35 -8.97 -10.82
N ILE A 419 18.14 -8.80 -10.27
CA ILE A 419 17.64 -7.48 -9.86
C ILE A 419 18.52 -6.87 -8.75
N SER A 420 19.04 -7.69 -7.83
CA SER A 420 19.97 -7.22 -6.79
C SER A 420 21.25 -6.64 -7.38
N ILE A 421 21.80 -7.24 -8.45
CA ILE A 421 22.96 -6.71 -9.18
C ILE A 421 22.60 -5.36 -9.82
N LEU A 422 21.45 -5.30 -10.51
CA LEU A 422 20.98 -4.07 -11.17
C LEU A 422 20.73 -2.91 -10.18
N MET A 423 20.30 -3.23 -8.95
CA MET A 423 20.15 -2.24 -7.88
C MET A 423 21.50 -1.63 -7.48
N GLU A 424 22.55 -2.44 -7.32
CA GLU A 424 23.88 -1.92 -6.99
C GLU A 424 24.47 -1.07 -8.13
N GLU A 425 24.20 -1.45 -9.38
CA GLU A 425 24.59 -0.65 -10.55
C GLU A 425 23.84 0.68 -10.62
N ALA A 426 22.52 0.68 -10.42
CA ALA A 426 21.70 1.91 -10.39
C ALA A 426 22.18 2.86 -9.29
N LYS A 427 22.49 2.32 -8.11
CA LYS A 427 23.03 3.07 -6.97
C LYS A 427 24.41 3.68 -7.24
N ALA A 428 25.27 2.98 -7.98
CA ALA A 428 26.58 3.50 -8.37
C ALA A 428 26.47 4.69 -9.33
N VAL A 429 25.49 4.66 -10.25
CA VAL A 429 25.22 5.77 -11.18
C VAL A 429 24.70 7.00 -10.44
N ASP A 430 23.78 6.82 -9.48
CA ASP A 430 23.26 7.92 -8.66
C ASP A 430 24.35 8.57 -7.81
N GLY A 431 25.29 7.79 -7.27
CA GLY A 431 26.44 8.30 -6.51
C GLY A 431 27.40 9.17 -7.32
N MET A 432 27.57 8.91 -8.63
CA MET A 432 28.45 9.71 -9.49
C MET A 432 27.83 11.06 -9.90
N THR A 433 26.51 11.12 -10.04
CA THR A 433 25.81 12.35 -10.46
C THR A 433 25.67 13.37 -9.32
N GLY A 434 25.63 12.92 -8.06
CA GLY A 434 25.48 13.80 -6.89
C GLY A 434 26.70 14.66 -6.53
N ASN A 435 27.92 14.28 -6.93
CA ASN A 435 29.16 14.98 -6.52
C ASN A 435 29.61 16.10 -7.49
N GLY A 436 28.91 16.31 -8.61
CA GLY A 436 29.34 17.25 -9.67
C GLY A 436 28.79 18.69 -9.57
N SER A 437 27.89 18.99 -8.64
CA SER A 437 27.16 20.28 -8.61
C SER A 437 27.59 21.23 -7.47
N SER A 438 28.79 21.04 -6.91
CA SER A 438 29.35 21.88 -5.86
C SER A 438 30.69 22.50 -6.29
N MET A 439 30.69 23.27 -7.38
CA MET A 439 31.78 24.20 -7.74
C MET A 439 31.22 25.50 -8.28
#